data_AF-A0A2D6MIP9-F1
#
_entry.id   AF-A0A2D6MIP9-F1
#
_cell.length_a   1.000
_cell.length_b   1.000
_cell.length_c   1.000
_cell.angle_alpha   90.00
_cell.angle_beta   90.00
_cell.angle_gamma   90.00
#
_symmetry.space_group_name_H-M   'P 1'
#
loop_
_entity.id
_entity.type
_entity.pdbx_description
1 polymer ?
#
loop_
_entity_poly.entity_id
_entity_poly.type
_entity_poly.pdbx_seq_one_letter_code
_entity_poly.pdbx_strand_id
1 'polypeptide(L)'
;ITEDALFNWATIAVNSETKYWIRVTSTSSVTQAPSIKSIRIRPINTYCTTADVYDLLQLKNVLDGTDFTTATVPSKAVVERYIQAAEATIDYRSRKSWRINYVIDEFQEFNLNGFKLDRADPYKIMNLAIWTGNSWETKNPGRGNDYFLVPDTGMVHFARFFILPARFQTYTAPLWRWGAGEFIMPVKISYLSGRSIHGDSREGAFVHEITKKMAAADVLRNSDFGFTTVSGSDRVPMGQKLQMWQVEVDNALDELRGFELF
;
A
#
# COMPACT_ATOMS: atom_id res chain seq x y z
N ILE A 1 -0.16 -10.38 -16.69
CA ILE A 1 -0.95 -10.10 -15.46
C ILE A 1 -2.24 -10.88 -15.60
N THR A 2 -2.19 -12.19 -15.38
CA THR A 2 -3.32 -13.08 -15.71
C THR A 2 -3.15 -14.31 -14.84
N GLU A 3 -3.88 -14.31 -13.72
CA GLU A 3 -4.49 -15.47 -13.02
C GLU A 3 -4.74 -15.21 -11.53
N ASP A 4 -4.10 -14.19 -10.92
CA ASP A 4 -4.24 -13.91 -9.49
C ASP A 4 -5.36 -12.93 -9.10
N ALA A 5 -6.16 -12.49 -10.07
CA ALA A 5 -7.26 -11.58 -9.79
C ALA A 5 -8.60 -12.33 -9.88
N LEU A 6 -9.32 -12.31 -8.76
CA LEU A 6 -10.63 -12.94 -8.45
C LEU A 6 -11.80 -12.48 -9.35
N PHE A 7 -11.59 -12.23 -10.64
CA PHE A 7 -12.58 -11.59 -11.51
C PHE A 7 -13.69 -12.53 -12.04
N ASN A 8 -13.52 -13.86 -11.98
CA ASN A 8 -14.43 -14.82 -12.65
C ASN A 8 -15.15 -15.81 -11.72
N TRP A 9 -15.22 -15.57 -10.40
CA TRP A 9 -15.95 -16.46 -9.49
C TRP A 9 -17.37 -15.97 -9.24
N ALA A 10 -18.35 -16.80 -9.60
CA ALA A 10 -19.75 -16.56 -9.29
C ALA A 10 -19.96 -16.61 -7.76
N THR A 11 -20.47 -15.53 -7.19
CA THR A 11 -20.91 -15.48 -5.79
C THR A 11 -22.22 -16.25 -5.68
N ILE A 12 -22.16 -17.48 -5.16
CA ILE A 12 -23.38 -18.22 -4.82
C ILE A 12 -23.83 -17.74 -3.45
N ALA A 13 -25.00 -17.08 -3.39
CA ALA A 13 -25.63 -16.72 -2.13
C ALA A 13 -26.03 -18.01 -1.38
N VAL A 14 -25.43 -18.24 -0.21
CA VAL A 14 -25.85 -19.28 0.73
C VAL A 14 -26.42 -18.56 1.94
N ASN A 15 -27.73 -18.69 2.17
CA ASN A 15 -28.47 -17.99 3.21
C ASN A 15 -28.43 -16.45 3.09
N SER A 16 -28.53 -15.91 1.87
CA SER A 16 -28.58 -14.46 1.62
C SER A 16 -27.34 -13.67 2.02
N GLU A 17 -26.20 -14.33 2.25
CA GLU A 17 -24.91 -13.69 2.54
C GLU A 17 -23.87 -14.01 1.45
N THR A 18 -23.10 -13.01 1.04
CA THR A 18 -21.98 -13.16 0.10
C THR A 18 -20.82 -13.87 0.79
N LYS A 19 -20.52 -15.10 0.38
CA LYS A 19 -19.37 -15.87 0.88
C LYS A 19 -18.21 -15.83 -0.14
N TYR A 20 -16.99 -15.62 0.36
CA TYR A 20 -15.76 -15.69 -0.44
C TYR A 20 -15.14 -17.09 -0.31
N TRP A 21 -14.81 -17.73 -1.43
CA TRP A 21 -14.08 -18.99 -1.43
C TRP A 21 -12.58 -18.72 -1.24
N ILE A 22 -11.93 -19.40 -0.30
CA ILE A 22 -10.48 -19.33 -0.10
C ILE A 22 -9.93 -20.74 -0.30
N ARG A 23 -9.08 -20.91 -1.32
CA ARG A 23 -8.42 -22.19 -1.58
C ARG A 23 -7.09 -22.24 -0.85
N VAL A 24 -7.01 -23.10 0.18
CA VAL A 24 -5.76 -23.43 0.86
C VAL A 24 -5.20 -24.70 0.25
N THR A 25 -4.06 -24.62 -0.43
CA THR A 25 -3.42 -25.78 -1.06
C THR A 25 -2.12 -26.08 -0.32
N SER A 26 -1.96 -27.32 0.17
CA SER A 26 -0.68 -27.82 0.67
C SER A 26 0.06 -28.52 -0.46
N THR A 27 1.36 -28.25 -0.61
CA THR A 27 2.24 -28.94 -1.56
C THR A 27 2.68 -30.33 -1.09
N SER A 28 2.28 -30.75 0.12
CA SER A 28 2.59 -32.04 0.72
C SER A 28 1.37 -32.68 1.37
N SER A 29 1.36 -34.02 1.47
CA SER A 29 0.32 -34.77 2.15
C SER A 29 0.26 -34.39 3.63
N VAL A 30 -0.89 -33.91 4.10
CA VAL A 30 -1.11 -33.52 5.49
C VAL A 30 -1.58 -34.72 6.30
N THR A 31 -0.85 -35.06 7.38
CA THR A 31 -1.22 -36.12 8.34
C THR A 31 -2.18 -35.65 9.43
N GLN A 32 -2.36 -34.33 9.59
CA GLN A 32 -3.40 -33.71 10.43
C GLN A 32 -4.23 -32.73 9.59
N ALA A 33 -5.51 -32.61 9.90
CA ALA A 33 -6.38 -31.63 9.24
C ALA A 33 -5.82 -30.21 9.43
N PRO A 34 -5.58 -29.44 8.36
CA PRO A 34 -5.04 -28.09 8.47
C PRO A 34 -6.04 -27.19 9.19
N SER A 35 -5.63 -26.59 10.31
CA SER A 35 -6.44 -25.62 11.05
C SER A 35 -6.09 -24.19 10.62
N ILE A 36 -7.07 -23.42 10.17
CA ILE A 36 -6.89 -22.00 9.90
C ILE A 36 -7.03 -21.22 11.21
N LYS A 37 -5.96 -20.60 11.68
CA LYS A 37 -5.96 -19.85 12.96
C LYS A 37 -6.76 -18.54 12.87
N SER A 38 -6.71 -17.84 11.74
CA SER A 38 -7.57 -16.67 11.48
C SER A 38 -7.53 -16.26 10.02
N ILE A 39 -8.67 -15.88 9.46
CA ILE A 39 -8.78 -15.18 8.17
C ILE A 39 -9.10 -13.73 8.48
N ARG A 40 -8.28 -12.81 7.97
CA ARG A 40 -8.49 -11.37 8.15
C ARG A 40 -8.79 -10.77 6.79
N ILE A 41 -10.07 -10.59 6.49
CA ILE A 41 -10.51 -9.78 5.36
C ILE A 41 -10.28 -8.33 5.78
N ARG A 42 -9.53 -7.58 4.99
CA ARG A 42 -9.39 -6.14 5.17
C ARG A 42 -9.94 -5.44 3.94
N PRO A 43 -10.82 -4.44 4.11
CA PRO A 43 -11.26 -3.64 2.99
C PRO A 43 -10.04 -3.01 2.33
N ILE A 44 -10.07 -2.93 0.99
CA ILE A 44 -9.14 -2.07 0.26
C ILE A 44 -9.38 -0.67 0.82
N ASN A 45 -8.43 -0.15 1.58
CA ASN A 45 -8.51 1.21 2.06
C ASN A 45 -8.26 2.09 0.83
N THR A 46 -9.30 2.70 0.29
CA THR A 46 -9.17 3.66 -0.81
C THR A 46 -8.98 5.07 -0.24
N TYR A 47 -8.33 5.95 -0.99
CA TYR A 47 -8.09 7.33 -0.55
C TYR A 47 -9.34 8.19 -0.69
N CYS A 48 -10.19 7.87 -1.65
CA CYS A 48 -11.52 8.44 -1.80
C CYS A 48 -12.51 7.38 -2.27
N THR A 49 -13.78 7.75 -2.32
CA THR A 49 -14.88 6.94 -2.82
C THR A 49 -15.45 7.53 -4.11
N THR A 50 -16.26 6.75 -4.83
CA THR A 50 -16.99 7.23 -6.01
C THR A 50 -17.94 8.38 -5.67
N ALA A 51 -18.53 8.36 -4.48
CA ALA A 51 -19.39 9.42 -3.98
C ALA A 51 -18.63 10.75 -3.81
N ASP A 52 -17.37 10.72 -3.34
CA ASP A 52 -16.56 11.93 -3.22
C ASP A 52 -16.27 12.56 -4.58
N VAL A 53 -15.98 11.73 -5.59
CA VAL A 53 -15.77 12.19 -6.98
C VAL A 53 -17.06 12.77 -7.56
N TYR A 54 -18.19 12.10 -7.29
CA TYR A 54 -19.52 12.56 -7.69
C TYR A 54 -19.87 13.94 -7.12
N ASP A 55 -19.59 14.14 -5.82
CA ASP A 55 -19.83 15.41 -5.15
C ASP A 55 -18.90 16.52 -5.65
N LEU A 56 -17.62 16.21 -5.90
CA LEU A 56 -16.66 17.17 -6.48
C LEU A 56 -17.10 17.65 -7.87
N LEU A 57 -17.63 16.74 -8.69
CA LEU A 57 -18.14 17.04 -10.02
C LEU A 57 -19.54 17.68 -10.01
N GLN A 58 -20.17 17.78 -8.83
CA GLN A 58 -21.52 18.32 -8.65
C GLN A 58 -22.57 17.64 -9.56
N LEU A 59 -22.46 16.33 -9.73
CA LEU A 59 -23.29 15.56 -10.67
C LEU A 59 -24.73 15.35 -10.18
N LYS A 60 -25.11 15.91 -9.02
CA LYS A 60 -26.46 15.82 -8.46
C LYS A 60 -27.56 16.22 -9.44
N ASN A 61 -27.34 17.29 -10.20
CA ASN A 61 -28.31 17.78 -11.18
C ASN A 61 -28.28 16.98 -12.50
N VAL A 62 -27.30 16.08 -12.67
CA VAL A 62 -27.08 15.31 -13.90
C VAL A 62 -27.48 13.84 -13.74
N LEU A 63 -27.35 13.27 -12.54
CA LEU A 63 -27.54 11.84 -12.24
C LEU A 63 -28.68 11.59 -11.23
N ASP A 64 -29.73 12.41 -11.27
CA ASP A 64 -30.94 12.27 -10.44
C ASP A 64 -30.66 12.10 -8.93
N GLY A 65 -29.57 12.68 -8.45
CA GLY A 65 -29.19 12.64 -7.03
C GLY A 65 -28.55 11.34 -6.55
N THR A 66 -28.18 10.41 -7.43
CA THR A 66 -27.53 9.15 -7.07
C THR A 66 -26.07 9.08 -7.55
N ASP A 67 -25.19 8.47 -6.73
CA ASP A 67 -23.78 8.17 -7.09
C ASP A 67 -23.71 7.34 -8.38
N PHE A 68 -22.52 7.21 -8.97
CA PHE A 68 -22.27 6.39 -10.15
C PHE A 68 -22.85 4.98 -9.99
N THR A 69 -23.50 4.48 -11.04
CA THR A 69 -24.13 3.14 -11.06
C THR A 69 -23.55 2.30 -12.19
N THR A 70 -24.07 1.11 -12.40
CA THR A 70 -23.73 0.29 -13.57
C THR A 70 -24.25 0.87 -14.88
N ALA A 71 -25.27 1.75 -14.82
CA ALA A 71 -25.89 2.37 -15.99
C ALA A 71 -25.38 3.78 -16.29
N THR A 72 -24.59 4.39 -15.39
CA THR A 72 -23.99 5.71 -15.65
C THR A 72 -22.86 5.61 -16.67
N VAL A 73 -22.62 6.71 -17.39
CA VAL A 73 -21.46 6.88 -18.27
C VAL A 73 -20.62 8.02 -17.69
N PRO A 74 -19.47 7.74 -17.06
CA PRO A 74 -18.83 6.43 -16.87
C PRO A 74 -19.51 5.60 -15.76
N SER A 75 -19.34 4.27 -15.81
CA SER A 75 -19.92 3.38 -14.80
C SER A 75 -19.12 3.44 -13.49
N LYS A 76 -19.74 3.05 -12.38
CA LYS A 76 -19.09 3.00 -11.06
C LYS A 76 -17.74 2.25 -11.08
N ALA A 77 -17.71 1.08 -11.72
CA ALA A 77 -16.49 0.27 -11.82
C ALA A 77 -15.37 0.96 -12.61
N VAL A 78 -15.72 1.81 -13.58
CA VAL A 78 -14.72 2.61 -14.32
C VAL A 78 -14.16 3.72 -13.43
N VAL A 79 -15.02 4.40 -12.66
CA VAL A 79 -14.58 5.44 -11.70
C VAL A 79 -13.67 4.83 -10.62
N GLU A 80 -14.01 3.65 -10.08
CA GLU A 80 -13.15 2.93 -9.14
C GLU A 80 -11.77 2.61 -9.72
N ARG A 81 -11.67 2.31 -11.03
CA ARG A 81 -10.37 2.12 -11.70
C ARG A 81 -9.58 3.42 -11.81
N TYR A 82 -10.23 4.56 -12.08
CA TYR A 82 -9.56 5.85 -12.08
C TYR A 82 -9.03 6.21 -10.68
N ILE A 83 -9.81 5.93 -9.63
CA ILE A 83 -9.37 6.09 -8.24
C ILE A 83 -8.13 5.21 -7.99
N GLN A 84 -8.15 3.92 -8.34
CA GLN A 84 -7.00 3.03 -8.15
C GLN A 84 -5.74 3.50 -8.90
N ALA A 85 -5.89 4.04 -10.12
CA ALA A 85 -4.79 4.59 -10.90
C ALA A 85 -4.21 5.87 -10.25
N ALA A 86 -5.07 6.75 -9.74
CA ALA A 86 -4.66 7.93 -8.99
C ALA A 86 -3.91 7.55 -7.71
N GLU A 87 -4.44 6.60 -6.93
CA GLU A 87 -3.80 6.09 -5.71
C GLU A 87 -2.41 5.51 -5.99
N ALA A 88 -2.26 4.71 -7.04
CA ALA A 88 -0.97 4.14 -7.44
C ALA A 88 0.05 5.23 -7.82
N THR A 89 -0.41 6.31 -8.46
CA THR A 89 0.44 7.43 -8.86
C THR A 89 0.91 8.23 -7.63
N ILE A 90 0.01 8.46 -6.67
CA ILE A 90 0.35 9.12 -5.41
C ILE A 90 1.37 8.29 -4.63
N ASP A 91 1.16 6.98 -4.53
CA ASP A 91 2.08 6.08 -3.80
C ASP A 91 3.47 6.06 -4.46
N TYR A 92 3.52 6.03 -5.79
CA TYR A 92 4.78 6.07 -6.54
C TYR A 92 5.54 7.38 -6.36
N ARG A 93 4.87 8.53 -6.49
CA ARG A 93 5.51 9.84 -6.41
C ARG A 93 5.90 10.25 -4.99
N SER A 94 5.04 9.95 -4.02
CA SER A 94 5.29 10.28 -2.60
C SER A 94 6.21 9.29 -1.89
N ARG A 95 6.40 8.08 -2.45
CA ARG A 95 7.08 6.94 -1.80
C ARG A 95 6.46 6.50 -0.46
N LYS A 96 5.27 7.03 -0.15
CA LYS A 96 4.46 6.71 1.03
C LYS A 96 3.21 5.98 0.58
N SER A 97 2.48 5.41 1.53
CA SER A 97 1.16 4.85 1.25
C SER A 97 0.27 4.99 2.48
N TRP A 98 -0.97 5.42 2.27
CA TRP A 98 -2.05 5.43 3.26
C TRP A 98 -2.96 4.21 3.10
N ARG A 99 -2.49 3.22 2.33
CA ARG A 99 -3.07 1.89 2.21
C ARG A 99 -2.12 0.91 2.84
N ILE A 100 -2.70 -0.13 3.40
CA ILE A 100 -1.89 -1.15 4.04
C ILE A 100 -1.38 -2.10 2.98
N ASN A 101 -0.07 -2.14 2.82
CA ASN A 101 0.62 -3.03 1.92
C ASN A 101 1.26 -4.17 2.71
N TYR A 102 1.17 -5.37 2.17
CA TYR A 102 1.90 -6.52 2.68
C TYR A 102 3.12 -6.75 1.80
N VAL A 103 4.29 -6.57 2.41
CA VAL A 103 5.57 -6.81 1.78
C VAL A 103 6.03 -8.21 2.15
N ILE A 104 6.34 -9.01 1.13
CA ILE A 104 6.71 -10.41 1.26
C ILE A 104 8.18 -10.55 0.91
N ASP A 105 8.92 -11.23 1.78
CA ASP A 105 10.31 -11.66 1.54
C ASP A 105 11.21 -10.55 0.98
N GLU A 106 11.15 -9.36 1.60
CA GLU A 106 12.12 -8.30 1.35
C GLU A 106 13.49 -8.75 1.87
N PHE A 107 14.48 -8.67 0.99
CA PHE A 107 15.85 -9.01 1.31
C PHE A 107 16.60 -7.78 1.78
N GLN A 108 17.26 -7.92 2.92
CA GLN A 108 17.98 -6.83 3.57
C GLN A 108 19.41 -7.25 3.86
N GLU A 109 20.30 -6.27 3.77
CA GLU A 109 21.69 -6.44 4.16
C GLU A 109 21.79 -6.55 5.68
N PHE A 110 22.75 -7.34 6.15
CA PHE A 110 22.99 -7.42 7.59
C PHE A 110 23.83 -6.23 8.06
N ASN A 111 23.29 -5.51 9.03
CA ASN A 111 24.02 -4.52 9.81
C ASN A 111 23.80 -4.81 11.29
N LEU A 112 24.90 -4.78 12.06
CA LEU A 112 24.93 -5.09 13.48
C LEU A 112 23.93 -4.27 14.30
N ASN A 113 23.76 -3.00 13.95
CA ASN A 113 22.87 -2.08 14.65
C ASN A 113 21.42 -2.16 14.17
N GLY A 114 21.14 -2.98 13.16
CA GLY A 114 19.86 -3.04 12.48
C GLY A 114 19.88 -2.36 11.11
N PHE A 115 18.73 -2.43 10.43
CA PHE A 115 18.56 -1.93 9.06
C PHE A 115 17.24 -1.18 8.94
N LYS A 116 17.15 -0.31 7.93
CA LYS A 116 15.93 0.41 7.58
C LYS A 116 15.16 -0.41 6.55
N LEU A 117 13.85 -0.47 6.71
CA LEU A 117 12.97 -1.07 5.71
C LEU A 117 12.80 -0.15 4.50
N ASP A 118 12.65 -0.76 3.31
CA ASP A 118 12.57 0.00 2.05
C ASP A 118 11.26 0.79 1.95
N ARG A 119 10.16 0.20 2.45
CA ARG A 119 8.86 0.86 2.49
C ARG A 119 8.70 1.72 3.73
N ALA A 120 8.21 2.94 3.51
CA ALA A 120 7.84 3.87 4.57
C ALA A 120 6.73 3.31 5.49
N ASP A 121 6.73 3.80 6.73
CA ASP A 121 5.73 3.52 7.75
C ASP A 121 5.44 2.01 7.98
N PRO A 122 6.48 1.19 8.22
CA PRO A 122 6.26 -0.17 8.69
C PRO A 122 5.68 -0.12 10.09
N TYR A 123 4.59 -0.86 10.34
CA TYR A 123 3.96 -0.88 11.66
C TYR A 123 3.97 -2.27 12.29
N LYS A 124 4.17 -3.33 11.49
CA LYS A 124 4.23 -4.70 12.01
C LYS A 124 5.07 -5.63 11.15
N ILE A 125 6.05 -6.28 11.76
CA ILE A 125 6.79 -7.40 11.17
C ILE A 125 5.99 -8.68 11.35
N MET A 126 5.82 -9.43 10.27
CA MET A 126 5.13 -10.72 10.24
C MET A 126 6.10 -11.88 10.42
N ASN A 127 7.26 -11.81 9.78
CA ASN A 127 8.31 -12.82 9.88
C ASN A 127 9.66 -12.15 9.58
N LEU A 128 10.68 -12.48 10.37
CA LEU A 128 12.07 -12.15 10.08
C LEU A 128 12.86 -13.45 10.13
N ALA A 129 13.54 -13.77 9.05
CA ALA A 129 14.42 -14.93 8.96
C ALA A 129 15.82 -14.52 8.52
N ILE A 130 16.81 -15.26 9.00
CA ILE A 130 18.22 -15.04 8.67
C ILE A 130 18.80 -16.30 8.02
N TRP A 131 19.57 -16.11 6.96
CA TRP A 131 20.26 -17.19 6.26
C TRP A 131 21.47 -17.68 7.06
N THR A 132 21.55 -18.99 7.24
CA THR A 132 22.64 -19.64 7.99
C THR A 132 23.74 -20.24 7.11
N GLY A 133 23.62 -20.13 5.78
CA GLY A 133 24.43 -20.88 4.82
C GLY A 133 23.78 -22.19 4.36
N ASN A 134 22.76 -22.68 5.07
CA ASN A 134 22.03 -23.91 4.73
C ASN A 134 20.50 -23.73 4.77
N SER A 135 19.98 -23.02 5.77
CA SER A 135 18.54 -22.80 5.95
C SER A 135 18.20 -21.41 6.48
N TRP A 136 16.95 -20.99 6.28
CA TRP A 136 16.39 -19.77 6.86
C TRP A 136 15.91 -20.04 8.29
N GLU A 137 16.50 -19.35 9.27
CA GLU A 137 16.07 -19.42 10.66
C GLU A 137 15.20 -18.23 11.03
N THR A 138 13.96 -18.50 11.43
CA THR A 138 13.03 -17.48 11.94
C THR A 138 13.47 -16.97 13.31
N LYS A 139 13.37 -15.66 13.50
CA LYS A 139 13.69 -14.95 14.73
C LYS A 139 12.41 -14.47 15.43
N ASN A 140 12.53 -14.19 16.73
CA ASN A 140 11.41 -13.83 17.58
C ASN A 140 11.33 -12.32 17.85
N PRO A 141 10.17 -11.68 17.62
CA PRO A 141 10.00 -10.26 17.89
C PRO A 141 9.99 -9.95 19.40
N GLY A 142 10.54 -8.80 19.79
CA GLY A 142 10.52 -8.25 21.14
C GLY A 142 11.87 -7.65 21.56
N ARG A 143 11.84 -6.57 22.35
CA ARG A 143 13.05 -5.93 22.91
C ARG A 143 13.88 -6.86 23.82
N GLY A 144 13.24 -7.86 24.43
CA GLY A 144 13.92 -8.91 25.22
C GLY A 144 14.27 -10.16 24.42
N ASN A 145 13.83 -10.24 23.16
CA ASN A 145 13.99 -11.41 22.30
C ASN A 145 15.10 -11.13 21.27
N ASP A 146 14.81 -11.37 19.99
CA ASP A 146 15.79 -11.31 18.93
C ASP A 146 15.85 -9.93 18.27
N TYR A 147 14.70 -9.37 17.91
CA TYR A 147 14.63 -8.09 17.19
C TYR A 147 13.41 -7.27 17.60
N PHE A 148 13.42 -5.97 17.34
CA PHE A 148 12.24 -5.12 17.48
C PHE A 148 12.20 -4.03 16.40
N LEU A 149 10.98 -3.67 16.01
CA LEU A 149 10.71 -2.56 15.09
C LEU A 149 10.56 -1.26 15.88
N VAL A 150 11.13 -0.19 15.36
CA VAL A 150 10.79 1.19 15.74
C VAL A 150 9.93 1.77 14.61
N PRO A 151 8.60 1.84 14.78
CA PRO A 151 7.70 2.24 13.69
C PRO A 151 7.99 3.64 13.15
N ASP A 152 8.38 4.58 14.02
CA ASP A 152 8.59 5.98 13.66
C ASP A 152 9.76 6.18 12.68
N THR A 153 10.82 5.38 12.80
CA THR A 153 12.00 5.47 11.93
C THR A 153 12.00 4.43 10.81
N GLY A 154 11.16 3.40 10.94
CA GLY A 154 11.20 2.21 10.10
C GLY A 154 12.46 1.34 10.29
N MET A 155 13.19 1.55 11.39
CA MET A 155 14.38 0.78 11.72
C MET A 155 14.00 -0.51 12.44
N VAL A 156 14.57 -1.62 11.99
CA VAL A 156 14.54 -2.90 12.68
C VAL A 156 15.86 -3.07 13.41
N HIS A 157 15.82 -3.06 14.73
CA HIS A 157 16.99 -3.26 15.57
C HIS A 157 17.09 -4.69 16.04
N PHE A 158 18.32 -5.17 16.12
CA PHE A 158 18.64 -6.42 16.79
C PHE A 158 18.77 -6.18 18.29
N ALA A 159 17.95 -6.87 19.09
CA ALA A 159 17.89 -6.72 20.54
C ALA A 159 19.09 -7.40 21.24
N ARG A 160 19.65 -8.42 20.60
CA ARG A 160 20.84 -9.15 21.04
C ARG A 160 21.83 -9.21 19.89
N PHE A 161 23.12 -9.29 20.22
CA PHE A 161 24.17 -9.49 19.22
C PHE A 161 23.95 -10.82 18.50
N PHE A 162 23.55 -10.77 17.23
CA PHE A 162 23.58 -11.94 16.35
C PHE A 162 24.99 -12.13 15.85
N ILE A 163 25.69 -13.11 16.44
CA ILE A 163 26.82 -13.72 15.76
C ILE A 163 26.21 -14.75 14.81
N LEU A 164 26.30 -14.51 13.50
CA LEU A 164 25.78 -15.43 12.48
C LEU A 164 26.41 -16.83 12.68
N PRO A 165 25.63 -17.93 12.55
CA PRO A 165 26.19 -19.29 12.63
C PRO A 165 27.23 -19.60 11.55
N ALA A 166 27.22 -18.84 10.46
CA ALA A 166 28.30 -18.78 9.48
C ALA A 166 29.39 -17.84 10.01
N ARG A 167 30.51 -18.45 10.38
CA ARG A 167 31.65 -17.89 11.11
C ARG A 167 32.06 -16.52 10.57
N PHE A 168 32.04 -15.49 11.42
CA PHE A 168 33.00 -14.39 11.25
C PHE A 168 34.39 -15.02 11.32
N GLN A 169 34.99 -15.30 10.16
CA GLN A 169 36.23 -16.10 10.08
C GLN A 169 37.42 -15.41 10.75
N THR A 170 37.29 -14.17 11.20
CA THR A 170 38.33 -13.48 11.93
C THR A 170 37.76 -12.49 12.95
N TYR A 171 38.11 -12.69 14.22
CA TYR A 171 38.01 -11.71 15.32
C TYR A 171 38.83 -10.41 15.06
N THR A 172 39.50 -10.33 13.89
CA THR A 172 40.33 -9.22 13.42
C THR A 172 39.74 -8.51 12.18
N ALA A 173 38.60 -8.96 11.64
CA ALA A 173 37.89 -8.21 10.61
C ALA A 173 37.23 -6.98 11.27
N PRO A 174 37.49 -5.74 10.80
CA PRO A 174 36.92 -4.56 11.40
C PRO A 174 35.39 -4.62 11.33
N LEU A 175 34.75 -4.65 12.50
CA LEU A 175 33.31 -4.81 12.75
C LEU A 175 32.41 -3.71 12.11
N TRP A 176 33.01 -2.75 11.40
CA TRP A 176 32.40 -1.54 10.89
C TRP A 176 32.48 -1.44 9.35
N ARG A 177 32.38 -2.57 8.65
CA ARG A 177 32.31 -2.59 7.18
C ARG A 177 30.88 -2.82 6.70
N TRP A 178 30.53 -2.10 5.64
CA TRP A 178 29.34 -2.38 4.83
C TRP A 178 29.46 -3.79 4.24
N GLY A 179 28.41 -4.62 4.39
CA GLY A 179 28.43 -6.02 3.95
C GLY A 179 29.26 -6.96 4.83
N ALA A 180 29.40 -6.72 6.14
CA ALA A 180 30.18 -7.57 7.06
C ALA A 180 29.63 -8.99 7.31
N GLY A 181 28.53 -9.37 6.66
CA GLY A 181 28.08 -10.77 6.61
C GLY A 181 28.79 -11.52 5.48
N GLU A 182 28.94 -12.84 5.61
CA GLU A 182 29.48 -13.71 4.54
C GLU A 182 28.63 -13.66 3.24
N PHE A 183 27.42 -13.10 3.30
CA PHE A 183 26.46 -13.00 2.19
C PHE A 183 25.95 -11.57 2.02
N ILE A 184 25.62 -11.21 0.77
CA ILE A 184 25.26 -9.83 0.38
C ILE A 184 23.86 -9.43 0.90
N MET A 185 22.90 -10.35 1.09
CA MET A 185 21.57 -10.07 1.67
C MET A 185 21.04 -11.26 2.49
N PRO A 186 21.59 -11.52 3.69
CA PRO A 186 21.25 -12.71 4.47
C PRO A 186 19.98 -12.54 5.31
N VAL A 187 19.34 -11.36 5.31
CA VAL A 187 18.12 -11.12 6.08
C VAL A 187 16.94 -11.13 5.14
N LYS A 188 15.88 -11.85 5.51
CA LYS A 188 14.62 -11.92 4.80
C LYS A 188 13.49 -11.51 5.72
N ILE A 189 12.70 -10.52 5.34
CA ILE A 189 11.65 -9.97 6.19
C ILE A 189 10.34 -9.80 5.43
N SER A 190 9.25 -10.19 6.09
CA SER A 190 7.89 -9.92 5.63
C SER A 190 7.19 -9.05 6.66
N TYR A 191 6.53 -7.97 6.21
CA TYR A 191 5.97 -6.97 7.10
C TYR A 191 4.79 -6.23 6.46
N LEU A 192 4.05 -5.51 7.30
CA LEU A 192 2.96 -4.64 6.88
C LEU A 192 3.42 -3.19 6.96
N SER A 193 3.20 -2.46 5.88
CA SER A 193 3.57 -1.05 5.73
C SER A 193 2.36 -0.20 5.35
N GLY A 194 2.49 1.09 5.58
CA GLY A 194 1.49 2.10 5.22
C GLY A 194 0.66 2.58 6.39
N ARG A 195 0.10 3.77 6.21
CA ARG A 195 -0.71 4.51 7.19
C ARG A 195 -2.20 4.29 6.97
N SER A 196 -3.01 4.76 7.91
CA SER A 196 -4.45 4.92 7.68
C SER A 196 -4.73 6.35 7.28
N ILE A 197 -5.41 6.57 6.14
CA ILE A 197 -5.80 7.92 5.71
C ILE A 197 -6.66 8.65 6.75
N HIS A 198 -7.51 7.93 7.48
CA HIS A 198 -8.38 8.48 8.53
C HIS A 198 -7.63 8.74 9.84
N GLY A 199 -6.50 8.06 10.06
CA GLY A 199 -5.68 8.22 11.26
C GLY A 199 -4.60 9.29 11.11
N ASP A 200 -4.26 9.65 9.87
CA ASP A 200 -3.23 10.65 9.58
C ASP A 200 -3.85 12.05 9.52
N SER A 201 -3.76 12.78 10.64
CA SER A 201 -4.26 14.15 10.75
C SER A 201 -3.40 15.19 10.02
N ARG A 202 -2.23 14.82 9.48
CA ARG A 202 -1.30 15.73 8.84
C ARG A 202 -1.46 15.69 7.32
N GLU A 203 -1.31 14.51 6.74
CA GLU A 203 -1.25 14.33 5.28
C GLU A 203 -2.55 13.71 4.72
N GLY A 204 -3.39 13.09 5.56
CA GLY A 204 -4.55 12.31 5.12
C GLY A 204 -5.60 13.11 4.33
N ALA A 205 -5.96 14.30 4.80
CA ALA A 205 -6.91 15.17 4.09
C ALA A 205 -6.38 15.63 2.73
N PHE A 206 -5.07 15.82 2.63
CA PHE A 206 -4.44 16.26 1.40
C PHE A 206 -4.43 15.14 0.34
N VAL A 207 -4.08 13.92 0.76
CA VAL A 207 -4.12 12.73 -0.10
C VAL A 207 -5.55 12.45 -0.60
N HIS A 208 -6.55 12.63 0.27
CA HIS A 208 -7.96 12.51 -0.11
C HIS A 208 -8.34 13.49 -1.23
N GLU A 209 -8.00 14.78 -1.07
CA GLU A 209 -8.28 15.82 -2.08
C GLU A 209 -7.54 15.58 -3.40
N ILE A 210 -6.26 15.20 -3.36
CA ILE A 210 -5.47 14.90 -4.56
C ILE A 210 -6.09 13.74 -5.33
N THR A 211 -6.39 12.63 -4.65
CA THR A 211 -6.95 11.43 -5.30
C THR A 211 -8.28 11.73 -5.96
N LYS A 212 -9.15 12.47 -5.25
CA LYS A 212 -10.45 12.89 -5.75
C LYS A 212 -10.33 13.78 -7.01
N LYS A 213 -9.41 14.75 -7.02
CA LYS A 213 -9.17 15.62 -8.18
C LYS A 213 -8.58 14.87 -9.37
N MET A 214 -7.63 13.95 -9.14
CA MET A 214 -7.07 13.11 -10.20
C MET A 214 -8.13 12.23 -10.84
N ALA A 215 -8.92 11.52 -10.02
CA ALA A 215 -10.00 10.67 -10.53
C ALA A 215 -11.08 11.49 -11.26
N ALA A 216 -11.46 12.66 -10.73
CA ALA A 216 -12.40 13.56 -11.38
C ALA A 216 -11.88 14.11 -12.72
N ALA A 217 -10.58 14.40 -12.82
CA ALA A 217 -9.95 14.85 -14.06
C ALA A 217 -10.02 13.76 -15.15
N ASP A 218 -9.79 12.50 -14.79
CA ASP A 218 -9.90 11.38 -15.73
C ASP A 218 -11.35 11.10 -16.13
N VAL A 219 -12.31 11.29 -15.21
CA VAL A 219 -13.74 11.26 -15.55
C VAL A 219 -14.08 12.34 -16.58
N LEU A 220 -13.67 13.59 -16.36
CA LEU A 220 -13.94 14.70 -17.29
C LEU A 220 -13.24 14.56 -18.64
N ARG A 221 -12.02 13.97 -18.69
CA ARG A 221 -11.29 13.75 -19.95
C ARG A 221 -11.91 12.66 -20.81
N ASN A 222 -12.43 11.61 -20.19
CA ASN A 222 -12.88 10.40 -20.88
C ASN A 222 -14.40 10.33 -21.06
N SER A 223 -15.15 11.20 -20.41
CA SER A 223 -16.61 11.25 -20.49
C SER A 223 -17.01 12.52 -21.22
N ASP A 224 -17.95 12.41 -22.15
CA ASP A 224 -18.45 13.53 -22.96
C ASP A 224 -19.39 14.43 -22.13
N PHE A 225 -18.81 15.15 -21.17
CA PHE A 225 -19.45 16.28 -20.53
C PHE A 225 -19.28 17.48 -21.47
N GLY A 226 -20.36 18.22 -21.76
CA GLY A 226 -20.29 19.37 -22.67
C GLY A 226 -19.20 20.39 -22.32
N PHE A 227 -18.87 21.29 -23.26
CA PHE A 227 -17.71 22.20 -23.21
C PHE A 227 -17.46 22.98 -21.89
N THR A 228 -18.47 23.13 -21.03
CA THR A 228 -18.40 23.83 -19.75
C THR A 228 -18.67 22.89 -18.58
N THR A 229 -17.82 22.95 -17.56
CA THR A 229 -18.02 22.24 -16.29
C THR A 229 -18.29 23.26 -15.18
N VAL A 230 -19.12 22.90 -14.19
CA VAL A 230 -19.48 23.82 -13.10
C VAL A 230 -18.35 23.88 -12.08
N SER A 231 -18.01 25.09 -11.63
CA SER A 231 -17.09 25.32 -10.51
C SER A 231 -17.66 26.41 -9.62
N GLY A 232 -18.44 26.01 -8.60
CA GLY A 232 -19.17 26.97 -7.77
C GLY A 232 -20.37 27.55 -8.52
N SER A 233 -20.52 28.87 -8.55
CA SER A 233 -21.60 29.57 -9.27
C SER A 233 -21.29 29.87 -10.74
N ASP A 234 -20.06 29.63 -11.19
CA ASP A 234 -19.58 29.99 -12.52
C ASP A 234 -19.30 28.76 -13.40
N ARG A 235 -19.48 28.93 -14.72
CA ARG A 235 -19.21 27.92 -15.75
C ARG A 235 -17.82 28.16 -16.30
N VAL A 236 -16.87 27.34 -15.89
CA VAL A 236 -15.49 27.43 -16.39
C VAL A 236 -15.31 26.49 -17.57
N PRO A 237 -14.57 26.89 -18.62
CA PRO A 237 -14.18 25.98 -19.69
C PRO A 237 -13.47 24.76 -19.12
N MET A 238 -13.86 23.55 -19.57
CA MET A 238 -13.34 22.30 -19.02
C MET A 238 -11.81 22.23 -19.04
N GLY A 239 -11.18 22.69 -20.13
CA GLY A 239 -9.72 22.72 -20.27
C GLY A 239 -9.02 23.54 -19.19
N GLN A 240 -9.57 24.71 -18.83
CA GLN A 240 -9.00 25.57 -17.80
C GLN A 240 -9.14 24.94 -16.40
N LYS A 241 -10.27 24.31 -16.11
CA LYS A 241 -10.50 23.60 -14.85
C LYS A 241 -9.54 22.42 -14.68
N LEU A 242 -9.34 21.62 -15.74
CA LEU A 242 -8.40 20.51 -15.74
C LEU A 242 -6.96 20.98 -15.52
N GLN A 243 -6.55 22.09 -16.15
CA GLN A 243 -5.23 22.67 -15.93
C GLN A 243 -5.03 23.15 -14.50
N MET A 244 -6.03 23.82 -13.92
CA MET A 244 -6.00 24.28 -12.53
C MET A 244 -5.82 23.10 -11.56
N TRP A 245 -6.62 22.04 -11.72
CA TRP A 245 -6.49 20.84 -10.90
C TRP A 245 -5.15 20.14 -11.06
N GLN A 246 -4.62 20.09 -12.28
CA GLN A 246 -3.33 19.47 -12.53
C GLN A 246 -2.19 20.21 -11.82
N VAL A 247 -2.18 21.55 -11.88
CA VAL A 247 -1.18 22.36 -11.17
C VAL A 247 -1.29 22.19 -9.65
N GLU A 248 -2.50 22.19 -9.10
CA GLU A 248 -2.72 21.95 -7.68
C GLU A 248 -2.26 20.56 -7.24
N VAL A 249 -2.57 19.52 -8.04
CA VAL A 249 -2.16 18.14 -7.77
C VAL A 249 -0.65 17.99 -7.83
N ASP A 250 0.03 18.57 -8.83
CA ASP A 250 1.48 18.45 -8.95
C ASP A 250 2.20 19.16 -7.79
N ASN A 251 1.79 20.38 -7.43
CA ASN A 251 2.34 21.09 -6.26
C ASN A 251 2.12 20.30 -4.97
N ALA A 252 0.93 19.72 -4.81
CA ALA A 252 0.58 18.92 -3.66
C ALA A 252 1.41 17.62 -3.55
N LEU A 253 1.66 16.97 -4.68
CA LEU A 253 2.50 15.78 -4.72
C LEU A 253 3.96 16.09 -4.37
N ASP A 254 4.46 17.25 -4.78
CA ASP A 254 5.81 17.70 -4.44
C ASP A 254 5.93 18.01 -2.94
N GLU A 255 4.92 18.62 -2.33
CA GLU A 255 4.85 18.84 -0.88
C GLU A 255 4.84 17.52 -0.10
N LEU A 256 4.06 16.52 -0.57
CA LEU A 256 3.97 15.20 0.07
C LEU A 256 5.29 14.42 0.04
N ARG A 257 6.11 14.61 -1.00
CA ARG A 257 7.43 13.99 -1.07
C ARG A 257 8.33 14.48 0.04
N GLY A 258 8.17 15.73 0.48
CA GLY A 258 8.99 16.37 1.50
C GLY A 258 10.48 16.44 1.12
N PHE A 259 11.27 17.10 1.96
CA PHE A 259 12.72 17.18 1.80
C PHE A 259 13.36 15.92 2.41
N GLU A 260 13.50 14.85 1.64
CA GLU A 260 14.31 13.68 2.04
C GLU A 260 15.80 14.04 1.90
N LEU A 261 16.42 14.56 2.97
CA LEU A 261 17.87 14.62 3.11
C LEU A 261 18.37 13.20 3.42
N PHE A 262 19.03 12.59 2.43
CA PHE A 262 19.78 11.35 2.60
C PHE A 262 21.04 11.58 3.44
#